data_AF-A0A2D5YTQ4-F1
#
_entry.id   AF-A0A2D5YTQ4-F1
#
_cell.length_a   1.000
_cell.length_b   1.000
_cell.length_c   1.000
_cell.angle_alpha   90.00
_cell.angle_beta   90.00
_cell.angle_gamma   90.00
#
_symmetry.space_group_name_H-M   'P 1'
#
loop_
_entity.id
_entity.type
_entity.pdbx_description
1 polymer ?
#
loop_
_entity_poly.entity_id
_entity_poly.type
_entity_poly.pdbx_seq_one_letter_code
_entity_poly.pdbx_strand_id
1 'polypeptide(L)'
;MRCIRHARPRRRPPGHHQHVHRRPDLHRRPPASASGHRTSLAGDFNDDGADDLLISAPGADPNGLTDAGEVYMIFGRRGPGTLTGFFDLANADVTFEGVANSDGLGSALSLDGDINDDGYDDILISASLADPNGMGQAGETYLIQGFDFDPNDPPDRVEVTDAASAIFVGLNPNDQSGTVVTTSGDLDGDGENDIVISAPNADPNGVLDAGAVYVFAGQDDPEPYDGIFDLDDADLTIVGAEAFDKAGTAVSFNDDMGGSGYGGLLITAPGATGMADPNSPLADAGAAYLILGDSSPGGSSSAEIVDDIAFVTMFGNNPGDQIGNSASILGDINRDGIQDILIGAPNADPNGMVDAGETYFVDPDDAGAPGSVDSVGAFANATFIGKNGSDFSGAFSTTAGDFNADGIEDVLIGALAASPGGIPAAGEVYLIYGKDPDDPNDPNAFNGIFDLANADVIFTGIHTAGLAASLFSAGDFNGDNIDDIVISSPNANPGGAPGAGITFLFYGRAAFLQGDINQDGVVDIADLGLIGGRWGTDGMGDPNDPFDFNADLNGDGTVDVADLGIVGGEWGQTSGGPSLTSAPATIPAPRPSPLASPCSGPWPHADAARNSTSVILTRIADFVQVSLKVGDSV
;
A
#
# COMPACT_ATOMS: atom_id res chain seq x y z
N MET A 1 -38.61 4.36 63.88
CA MET A 1 -39.75 3.60 64.46
C MET A 1 -39.67 2.15 63.99
N ARG A 2 -40.00 1.19 64.87
CA ARG A 2 -39.81 -0.28 64.72
C ARG A 2 -40.72 -0.95 63.68
N CYS A 3 -40.24 -2.06 63.09
CA CYS A 3 -40.86 -3.41 63.02
C CYS A 3 -39.91 -4.39 62.27
N ILE A 4 -39.84 -5.73 62.43
CA ILE A 4 -39.69 -6.70 63.54
C ILE A 4 -39.18 -8.05 62.91
N ARG A 5 -38.17 -8.70 63.55
CA ARG A 5 -37.80 -10.16 63.74
C ARG A 5 -37.97 -11.23 62.62
N HIS A 6 -36.94 -12.01 62.22
CA HIS A 6 -36.32 -13.24 62.84
C HIS A 6 -37.26 -14.47 62.96
N ALA A 7 -36.95 -15.75 62.64
CA ALA A 7 -35.71 -16.48 62.30
C ALA A 7 -35.94 -17.99 61.93
N ARG A 8 -34.95 -18.61 61.22
CA ARG A 8 -34.30 -19.95 61.43
C ARG A 8 -34.80 -21.29 60.72
N PRO A 9 -33.93 -22.34 60.61
CA PRO A 9 -33.61 -23.10 59.35
C PRO A 9 -33.58 -24.66 59.45
N ARG A 10 -33.19 -25.43 58.38
CA ARG A 10 -32.61 -26.82 58.46
C ARG A 10 -31.76 -27.29 57.24
N ARG A 11 -30.51 -27.74 57.55
CA ARG A 11 -29.62 -28.88 57.13
C ARG A 11 -29.42 -29.42 55.66
N ARG A 12 -28.12 -29.70 55.37
CA ARG A 12 -27.32 -30.38 54.28
C ARG A 12 -27.70 -31.86 53.91
N PRO A 13 -27.23 -32.54 52.80
CA PRO A 13 -25.81 -32.76 52.34
C PRO A 13 -25.54 -32.92 50.79
N PRO A 14 -24.30 -33.26 50.31
CA PRO A 14 -23.81 -33.07 48.93
C PRO A 14 -23.70 -34.36 48.08
N GLY A 15 -23.51 -34.23 46.75
CA GLY A 15 -23.30 -35.36 45.83
C GLY A 15 -22.64 -35.00 44.48
N HIS A 16 -21.69 -35.85 44.10
CA HIS A 16 -20.90 -35.93 42.85
C HIS A 16 -21.73 -36.04 41.55
N HIS A 17 -21.20 -35.48 40.44
CA HIS A 17 -21.41 -35.95 39.05
C HIS A 17 -20.14 -35.62 38.24
N GLN A 18 -19.27 -36.57 37.92
CA GLN A 18 -19.28 -37.52 36.78
C GLN A 18 -19.32 -36.88 35.39
N HIS A 19 -18.19 -37.01 34.69
CA HIS A 19 -18.01 -36.85 33.25
C HIS A 19 -19.00 -37.68 32.43
N VAL A 20 -19.65 -37.05 31.46
CA VAL A 20 -20.21 -37.71 30.27
C VAL A 20 -19.91 -36.83 29.06
N HIS A 21 -19.13 -37.37 28.13
CA HIS A 21 -18.95 -36.84 26.79
C HIS A 21 -20.31 -36.67 26.09
N ARG A 22 -20.60 -35.46 25.60
CA ARG A 22 -21.45 -35.24 24.45
C ARG A 22 -20.75 -34.27 23.52
N ARG A 23 -20.49 -34.73 22.29
CA ARG A 23 -20.14 -33.88 21.16
C ARG A 23 -21.31 -32.93 20.89
N PRO A 24 -21.07 -31.63 20.64
CA PRO A 24 -22.00 -30.83 19.87
C PRO A 24 -21.60 -30.90 18.40
N ASP A 25 -22.61 -31.20 17.60
CA ASP A 25 -22.61 -31.28 16.16
C ASP A 25 -22.15 -29.98 15.50
N LEU A 26 -21.56 -30.16 14.31
CA LEU A 26 -21.32 -29.10 13.34
C LEU A 26 -22.61 -28.32 13.07
N HIS A 27 -22.63 -27.06 13.47
CA HIS A 27 -23.36 -26.05 12.74
C HIS A 27 -22.38 -25.25 11.89
N ARG A 28 -22.37 -25.60 10.60
CA ARG A 28 -21.91 -24.73 9.53
C ARG A 28 -22.60 -23.37 9.71
N ARG A 29 -21.80 -22.35 9.99
CA ARG A 29 -22.17 -20.95 9.70
C ARG A 29 -21.42 -20.57 8.41
N PRO A 30 -22.08 -19.90 7.46
CA PRO A 30 -21.43 -19.36 6.27
C PRO A 30 -20.39 -18.29 6.68
N PRO A 31 -19.37 -18.04 5.84
CA PRO A 31 -18.29 -17.10 6.12
C PRO A 31 -18.86 -15.69 6.29
N ALA A 32 -18.55 -15.06 7.42
CA ALA A 32 -18.68 -13.62 7.62
C ALA A 32 -17.32 -12.98 7.34
N SER A 33 -17.40 -11.76 6.82
CA SER A 33 -16.43 -11.01 6.03
C SER A 33 -15.14 -10.61 6.76
N ALA A 34 -14.08 -10.51 5.96
CA ALA A 34 -12.78 -9.82 6.15
C ALA A 34 -12.36 -9.41 7.58
N SER A 35 -11.39 -10.12 8.16
CA SER A 35 -10.63 -9.70 9.35
C SER A 35 -9.16 -10.07 9.15
N GLY A 36 -8.24 -9.12 9.23
CA GLY A 36 -6.82 -9.47 9.40
C GLY A 36 -5.83 -8.31 9.36
N HIS A 37 -5.63 -7.66 8.22
CA HIS A 37 -4.67 -6.57 7.98
C HIS A 37 -5.14 -5.73 6.78
N ARG A 38 -5.04 -4.41 6.89
CA ARG A 38 -5.17 -3.44 5.80
C ARG A 38 -3.98 -2.46 5.93
N THR A 39 -3.49 -1.90 4.85
CA THR A 39 -2.58 -0.74 4.86
C THR A 39 -1.18 -0.93 5.47
N SER A 40 -0.16 -0.75 4.63
CA SER A 40 1.11 -0.14 5.04
C SER A 40 1.37 1.03 4.14
N LEU A 41 1.81 2.15 4.69
CA LEU A 41 2.23 3.30 3.91
C LEU A 41 3.67 3.60 4.31
N ALA A 42 4.34 4.34 3.44
CA ALA A 42 5.71 4.79 3.58
C ALA A 42 5.69 6.27 3.99
N GLY A 43 6.64 6.67 4.81
CA GLY A 43 6.88 8.04 5.24
C GLY A 43 7.84 8.03 6.41
N ASP A 44 8.60 9.09 6.59
CA ASP A 44 9.68 9.18 7.56
C ASP A 44 9.19 9.86 8.84
N PHE A 45 8.36 9.13 9.60
CA PHE A 45 7.76 9.63 10.85
C PHE A 45 8.80 10.08 11.88
N ASN A 46 10.04 9.56 11.78
CA ASN A 46 11.12 9.85 12.74
C ASN A 46 12.29 10.67 12.17
N ASP A 47 12.22 11.14 10.91
CA ASP A 47 13.24 11.93 10.20
C ASP A 47 14.65 11.33 10.23
N ASP A 48 14.79 10.01 10.02
CA ASP A 48 16.11 9.35 9.87
C ASP A 48 16.55 9.09 8.42
N GLY A 49 15.68 9.50 7.49
CA GLY A 49 15.79 9.43 6.05
C GLY A 49 15.53 8.05 5.48
N ALA A 50 14.92 7.12 6.22
CA ALA A 50 14.38 5.88 5.71
C ALA A 50 12.89 5.81 6.02
N ASP A 51 12.09 5.33 5.06
CA ASP A 51 10.65 5.31 5.25
C ASP A 51 10.23 4.28 6.30
N ASP A 52 9.26 4.64 7.11
CA ASP A 52 8.69 3.80 8.16
C ASP A 52 7.50 2.99 7.63
N LEU A 53 7.15 1.93 8.34
CA LEU A 53 6.08 1.01 7.95
C LEU A 53 5.00 0.91 9.01
N LEU A 54 3.76 1.23 8.64
CA LEU A 54 2.58 0.87 9.44
C LEU A 54 1.98 -0.47 9.01
N ILE A 55 1.54 -1.29 9.96
CA ILE A 55 0.80 -2.53 9.68
C ILE A 55 -0.43 -2.54 10.58
N SER A 56 -1.64 -2.54 10.03
CA SER A 56 -2.85 -2.65 10.86
C SER A 56 -3.27 -4.09 11.12
N ALA A 57 -3.97 -4.30 12.24
CA ALA A 57 -4.71 -5.50 12.57
C ALA A 57 -6.06 -5.11 13.21
N PRO A 58 -7.07 -4.67 12.44
CA PRO A 58 -8.33 -4.16 12.99
C PRO A 58 -9.17 -5.22 13.74
N GLY A 59 -8.89 -6.51 13.52
CA GLY A 59 -9.49 -7.61 14.29
C GLY A 59 -8.69 -8.02 15.54
N ALA A 60 -7.66 -7.27 15.93
CA ALA A 60 -6.88 -7.58 17.12
C ALA A 60 -7.66 -7.26 18.41
N ASP A 61 -7.29 -7.94 19.49
CA ASP A 61 -7.96 -7.86 20.79
C ASP A 61 -7.08 -7.16 21.87
N PRO A 62 -6.65 -5.89 21.68
CA PRO A 62 -5.77 -5.22 22.64
C PRO A 62 -6.43 -5.15 24.01
N ASN A 63 -5.65 -5.40 25.07
CA ASN A 63 -6.11 -5.36 26.46
C ASN A 63 -7.37 -6.22 26.76
N GLY A 64 -7.68 -7.21 25.90
CA GLY A 64 -8.86 -8.05 26.01
C GLY A 64 -10.17 -7.41 25.52
N LEU A 65 -10.09 -6.29 24.79
CA LEU A 65 -11.20 -5.67 24.07
C LEU A 65 -11.35 -6.37 22.73
N THR A 66 -12.49 -7.02 22.48
CA THR A 66 -12.71 -7.82 21.28
C THR A 66 -12.81 -6.95 20.03
N ASP A 67 -12.02 -7.25 19.00
CA ASP A 67 -11.98 -6.54 17.71
C ASP A 67 -11.81 -5.01 17.87
N ALA A 68 -11.05 -4.57 18.87
CA ALA A 68 -10.78 -3.14 19.06
C ALA A 68 -9.71 -2.62 18.09
N GLY A 69 -8.85 -3.50 17.58
CA GLY A 69 -7.84 -3.21 16.58
C GLY A 69 -6.51 -2.73 17.15
N GLU A 70 -5.43 -3.04 16.44
CA GLU A 70 -4.06 -2.59 16.73
C GLU A 70 -3.39 -2.09 15.45
N VAL A 71 -2.46 -1.13 15.57
CA VAL A 71 -1.59 -0.70 14.47
C VAL A 71 -0.15 -0.76 14.96
N TYR A 72 0.72 -1.36 14.17
CA TYR A 72 2.13 -1.58 14.48
C TYR A 72 2.96 -0.70 13.56
N MET A 73 3.84 0.11 14.15
CA MET A 73 4.83 0.89 13.43
C MET A 73 6.19 0.22 13.54
N ILE A 74 6.88 0.12 12.41
CA ILE A 74 8.23 -0.41 12.32
C ILE A 74 9.08 0.64 11.64
N PHE A 75 10.14 1.09 12.30
CA PHE A 75 10.99 2.11 11.73
C PHE A 75 11.87 1.56 10.61
N GLY A 76 12.04 2.35 9.56
CA GLY A 76 12.99 2.13 8.47
C GLY A 76 14.41 2.03 9.01
N ARG A 77 15.28 1.24 8.37
CA ARG A 77 16.65 1.00 8.87
C ARG A 77 17.68 0.83 7.75
N ARG A 78 18.69 1.70 7.78
CA ARG A 78 19.87 1.62 6.92
C ARG A 78 20.89 0.56 7.34
N GLY A 79 21.32 -0.28 6.39
CA GLY A 79 22.48 -1.16 6.52
C GLY A 79 22.26 -2.44 7.35
N PRO A 80 23.15 -2.86 8.27
CA PRO A 80 23.04 -4.16 8.98
C PRO A 80 21.83 -4.29 9.92
N GLY A 81 20.95 -3.28 9.96
CA GLY A 81 19.66 -3.28 10.67
C GLY A 81 18.45 -3.57 9.78
N THR A 82 18.61 -3.65 8.46
CA THR A 82 17.53 -3.98 7.51
C THR A 82 16.88 -5.31 7.89
N LEU A 83 15.54 -5.36 7.82
CA LEU A 83 14.78 -6.54 8.20
C LEU A 83 15.11 -7.71 7.28
N THR A 84 15.50 -8.84 7.87
CA THR A 84 15.74 -10.07 7.12
C THR A 84 14.95 -11.23 7.72
N GLY A 85 14.28 -11.99 6.87
CA GLY A 85 13.50 -13.14 7.28
C GLY A 85 12.17 -12.77 7.96
N PHE A 86 11.83 -13.49 9.02
CA PHE A 86 10.54 -13.32 9.72
C PHE A 86 10.66 -12.29 10.84
N PHE A 87 9.82 -11.26 10.78
CA PHE A 87 9.64 -10.26 11.84
C PHE A 87 8.36 -10.54 12.62
N ASP A 88 8.44 -10.58 13.94
CA ASP A 88 7.29 -10.74 14.84
C ASP A 88 6.83 -9.35 15.29
N LEU A 89 5.59 -8.97 14.96
CA LEU A 89 4.99 -7.66 15.29
C LEU A 89 4.93 -7.38 16.79
N ALA A 90 5.10 -8.39 17.65
CA ALA A 90 5.33 -8.18 19.08
C ALA A 90 6.62 -7.40 19.39
N ASN A 91 7.49 -7.17 18.40
CA ASN A 91 8.69 -6.35 18.50
C ASN A 91 8.64 -5.12 17.58
N ALA A 92 7.45 -4.69 17.15
CA ALA A 92 7.27 -3.40 16.49
C ALA A 92 7.83 -2.27 17.35
N ASP A 93 8.28 -1.18 16.72
CA ASP A 93 8.90 -0.06 17.42
C ASP A 93 7.85 0.75 18.21
N VAL A 94 6.63 0.91 17.67
CA VAL A 94 5.46 1.45 18.38
C VAL A 94 4.23 0.60 18.08
N THR A 95 3.37 0.37 19.09
CA THR A 95 2.02 -0.20 18.88
C THR A 95 0.93 0.75 19.36
N PHE A 96 0.01 1.11 18.47
CA PHE A 96 -1.22 1.84 18.78
C PHE A 96 -2.37 0.85 19.08
N GLU A 97 -3.05 1.03 20.19
CA GLU A 97 -4.11 0.15 20.68
C GLU A 97 -5.49 0.84 20.58
N GLY A 98 -6.47 0.12 20.04
CA GLY A 98 -7.86 0.58 19.96
C GLY A 98 -8.58 0.66 21.31
N VAL A 99 -9.60 1.51 21.37
CA VAL A 99 -10.20 2.01 22.63
C VAL A 99 -11.42 1.22 23.10
N ALA A 100 -12.26 0.75 22.17
CA ALA A 100 -13.46 -0.03 22.51
C ALA A 100 -13.72 -1.22 21.57
N ASN A 101 -14.58 -2.13 22.06
CA ASN A 101 -14.84 -3.39 21.36
C ASN A 101 -15.52 -3.13 20.02
N SER A 102 -15.03 -3.79 18.97
CA SER A 102 -15.59 -3.76 17.61
C SER A 102 -15.42 -2.42 16.86
N ASP A 103 -14.63 -1.49 17.38
CA ASP A 103 -14.31 -0.23 16.70
C ASP A 103 -13.34 -0.46 15.52
N GLY A 104 -12.48 -1.47 15.63
CA GLY A 104 -11.58 -1.90 14.56
C GLY A 104 -10.55 -0.87 14.13
N LEU A 105 -9.77 -0.33 15.08
CA LEU A 105 -8.65 0.59 14.81
C LEU A 105 -7.71 0.05 13.73
N GLY A 106 -7.29 0.93 12.83
CA GLY A 106 -6.50 0.57 11.65
C GLY A 106 -7.36 0.10 10.48
N SER A 107 -8.61 0.56 10.38
CA SER A 107 -9.47 0.27 9.22
C SER A 107 -8.97 0.97 7.94
N ALA A 108 -8.32 2.12 8.10
CA ALA A 108 -7.59 2.90 7.10
C ALA A 108 -6.41 3.62 7.78
N LEU A 109 -5.37 3.96 7.01
CA LEU A 109 -4.15 4.63 7.46
C LEU A 109 -3.68 5.68 6.44
N SER A 110 -2.96 6.72 6.89
CA SER A 110 -2.08 7.63 6.11
C SER A 110 -0.74 7.77 6.83
N LEU A 111 0.40 7.89 6.13
CA LEU A 111 1.74 8.09 6.70
C LEU A 111 2.58 9.12 5.90
N ASP A 112 1.97 9.82 4.96
CA ASP A 112 2.62 10.43 3.81
C ASP A 112 2.38 11.95 3.73
N GLY A 113 2.36 12.63 4.88
CA GLY A 113 2.30 14.10 4.85
C GLY A 113 2.55 14.76 6.19
N ASP A 114 3.21 15.90 6.14
CA ASP A 114 3.41 16.81 7.25
C ASP A 114 2.32 17.90 7.19
N ILE A 115 1.28 17.78 8.01
CA ILE A 115 0.12 18.68 7.98
C ILE A 115 0.45 20.03 8.62
N ASN A 116 1.61 20.13 9.28
CA ASN A 116 1.96 21.25 10.13
C ASN A 116 3.33 21.90 9.82
N ASP A 117 3.98 21.46 8.73
CA ASP A 117 5.30 21.88 8.21
C ASP A 117 6.39 21.93 9.29
N ASP A 118 6.39 20.97 10.24
CA ASP A 118 7.44 20.84 11.26
C ASP A 118 8.62 19.96 10.85
N GLY A 119 8.53 19.35 9.67
CA GLY A 119 9.50 18.48 9.03
C GLY A 119 9.33 16.99 9.34
N TYR A 120 8.26 16.59 10.02
CA TYR A 120 7.96 15.19 10.34
C TYR A 120 6.65 14.76 9.69
N ASP A 121 6.64 13.58 9.07
CA ASP A 121 5.40 13.03 8.54
C ASP A 121 4.42 12.71 9.68
N ASP A 122 3.16 13.11 9.50
CA ASP A 122 2.05 12.86 10.41
C ASP A 122 1.29 11.58 10.01
N ILE A 123 0.49 11.06 10.96
CA ILE A 123 -0.26 9.80 10.76
C ILE A 123 -1.75 10.02 10.97
N LEU A 124 -2.54 9.48 10.05
CA LEU A 124 -3.96 9.23 10.29
C LEU A 124 -4.19 7.73 10.54
N ILE A 125 -4.93 7.42 11.60
CA ILE A 125 -5.42 6.07 11.89
C ILE A 125 -6.93 6.11 12.04
N SER A 126 -7.66 5.33 11.25
CA SER A 126 -9.13 5.27 11.37
C SER A 126 -9.61 4.04 12.12
N ALA A 127 -10.75 4.21 12.81
CA ALA A 127 -11.60 3.17 13.36
C ALA A 127 -13.02 3.37 12.80
N SER A 128 -13.26 2.95 11.57
CA SER A 128 -14.50 3.26 10.83
C SER A 128 -15.76 2.61 11.40
N LEU A 129 -15.61 1.65 12.31
CA LEU A 129 -16.72 1.02 13.03
C LEU A 129 -16.94 1.61 14.43
N ALA A 130 -16.17 2.62 14.83
CA ALA A 130 -16.31 3.27 16.13
C ALA A 130 -17.68 3.93 16.30
N ASP A 131 -18.07 4.06 17.57
CA ASP A 131 -19.37 4.58 18.00
C ASP A 131 -19.25 5.99 18.66
N PRO A 132 -18.68 7.01 18.00
CA PRO A 132 -18.46 8.31 18.61
C PRO A 132 -19.77 8.91 19.09
N ASN A 133 -19.76 9.52 20.28
CA ASN A 133 -20.96 10.12 20.88
C ASN A 133 -22.16 9.15 21.02
N GLY A 134 -21.94 7.83 20.96
CA GLY A 134 -22.97 6.79 20.97
C GLY A 134 -23.70 6.61 19.63
N MET A 135 -23.14 7.14 18.53
CA MET A 135 -23.64 6.97 17.18
C MET A 135 -23.01 5.73 16.55
N GLY A 136 -23.80 4.65 16.46
CA GLY A 136 -23.28 3.35 16.05
C GLY A 136 -22.60 3.35 14.68
N GLN A 137 -21.34 2.94 14.58
CA GLN A 137 -20.55 2.87 13.34
C GLN A 137 -20.51 4.19 12.56
N ALA A 138 -20.47 5.32 13.26
CA ALA A 138 -20.29 6.62 12.61
C ALA A 138 -18.83 6.81 12.16
N GLY A 139 -17.87 6.19 12.85
CA GLY A 139 -16.44 6.22 12.52
C GLY A 139 -15.66 7.30 13.28
N GLU A 140 -14.41 7.01 13.61
CA GLU A 140 -13.45 7.96 14.20
C GLU A 140 -12.12 7.90 13.42
N THR A 141 -11.44 9.03 13.28
CA THR A 141 -10.08 9.12 12.73
C THR A 141 -9.20 9.90 13.69
N TYR A 142 -8.00 9.38 13.94
CA TYR A 142 -7.05 9.88 14.91
C TYR A 142 -5.85 10.45 14.15
N LEU A 143 -5.54 11.73 14.36
CA LEU A 143 -4.31 12.36 13.91
C LEU A 143 -3.26 12.21 15.00
N ILE A 144 -2.11 11.64 14.64
CA ILE A 144 -0.93 11.53 15.49
C ILE A 144 0.16 12.30 14.75
N GLN A 145 0.58 13.41 15.34
CA GLN A 145 1.64 14.19 14.72
C GLN A 145 2.98 13.46 14.79
N GLY A 146 3.79 13.65 13.74
CA GLY A 146 5.21 13.37 13.75
C GLY A 146 5.93 14.21 14.80
N PHE A 147 7.11 13.78 15.21
CA PHE A 147 7.98 14.55 16.11
C PHE A 147 9.39 13.94 16.16
N ASP A 148 10.37 14.73 16.59
CA ASP A 148 11.73 14.28 16.96
C ASP A 148 11.65 13.23 18.08
N PHE A 149 11.47 11.97 17.69
CA PHE A 149 11.45 10.84 18.58
C PHE A 149 12.89 10.63 19.10
N ASP A 150 13.12 10.36 20.40
CA ASP A 150 14.44 9.80 20.80
C ASP A 150 14.44 8.34 20.36
N PRO A 151 15.14 7.94 19.27
CA PRO A 151 15.07 6.57 18.75
C PRO A 151 15.54 5.51 19.76
N ASN A 152 16.10 5.94 20.91
CA ASN A 152 16.51 5.06 22.00
C ASN A 152 15.42 4.81 23.06
N ASP A 153 14.25 5.45 23.00
CA ASP A 153 13.14 5.28 23.97
C ASP A 153 11.72 5.40 23.36
N PRO A 154 11.36 4.65 22.30
CA PRO A 154 10.00 4.64 21.74
C PRO A 154 8.94 4.16 22.75
N PRO A 155 7.71 4.73 22.73
CA PRO A 155 6.61 4.16 23.47
C PRO A 155 6.30 2.79 22.87
N ASP A 156 6.65 1.74 23.62
CA ASP A 156 6.42 0.35 23.22
C ASP A 156 4.95 0.13 22.81
N ARG A 157 4.00 0.58 23.63
CA ARG A 157 2.54 0.46 23.39
C ARG A 157 1.77 1.63 23.97
N VAL A 158 0.83 2.19 23.21
CA VAL A 158 0.03 3.37 23.58
C VAL A 158 -1.42 3.22 23.10
N GLU A 159 -2.40 3.64 23.92
CA GLU A 159 -3.80 3.74 23.48
C GLU A 159 -3.90 4.90 22.47
N VAL A 160 -4.59 4.71 21.34
CA VAL A 160 -4.56 5.69 20.24
C VAL A 160 -5.02 7.10 20.67
N THR A 161 -5.95 7.19 21.61
CA THR A 161 -6.45 8.45 22.20
C THR A 161 -5.42 9.19 23.06
N ASP A 162 -4.45 8.47 23.64
CA ASP A 162 -3.35 9.06 24.41
C ASP A 162 -2.23 9.54 23.48
N ALA A 163 -2.15 9.02 22.26
CA ALA A 163 -1.18 9.42 21.23
C ALA A 163 -1.70 10.52 20.29
N ALA A 164 -3.02 10.59 20.06
CA ALA A 164 -3.62 11.50 19.10
C ALA A 164 -3.56 12.96 19.56
N SER A 165 -3.14 13.87 18.68
CA SER A 165 -3.30 15.32 18.83
C SER A 165 -4.75 15.74 18.53
N ALA A 166 -5.37 15.12 17.53
CA ALA A 166 -6.76 15.37 17.17
C ALA A 166 -7.57 14.10 16.87
N ILE A 167 -8.88 14.20 17.09
CA ILE A 167 -9.85 13.14 16.81
C ILE A 167 -10.99 13.72 15.97
N PHE A 168 -11.14 13.20 14.76
CA PHE A 168 -12.24 13.51 13.84
C PHE A 168 -13.36 12.49 14.03
N VAL A 169 -14.57 12.95 14.37
CA VAL A 169 -15.70 12.08 14.69
C VAL A 169 -16.78 12.12 13.62
N GLY A 170 -17.27 10.94 13.23
CA GLY A 170 -18.34 10.80 12.24
C GLY A 170 -19.69 11.34 12.70
N LEU A 171 -20.50 11.75 11.72
CA LEU A 171 -21.73 12.53 11.93
C LEU A 171 -22.97 11.70 12.24
N ASN A 172 -23.21 10.61 11.50
CA ASN A 172 -24.42 9.80 11.66
C ASN A 172 -24.13 8.30 11.76
N PRO A 173 -25.05 7.52 12.36
CA PRO A 173 -24.87 6.08 12.47
C PRO A 173 -24.76 5.39 11.11
N ASN A 174 -23.79 4.48 10.98
CA ASN A 174 -23.45 3.70 9.79
C ASN A 174 -22.81 4.49 8.63
N ASP A 175 -22.50 5.77 8.80
CA ASP A 175 -21.77 6.54 7.78
C ASP A 175 -20.37 5.95 7.52
N GLN A 176 -19.79 5.31 8.55
CA GLN A 176 -18.47 4.66 8.52
C GLN A 176 -17.38 5.60 8.00
N SER A 177 -17.28 6.81 8.58
CA SER A 177 -16.22 7.75 8.24
C SER A 177 -14.84 7.16 8.53
N GLY A 178 -13.82 7.65 7.82
CA GLY A 178 -12.49 7.05 7.86
C GLY A 178 -12.44 5.70 7.14
N THR A 179 -13.29 5.50 6.13
CA THR A 179 -13.16 4.34 5.22
C THR A 179 -11.92 4.49 4.34
N VAL A 180 -11.61 5.73 3.94
CA VAL A 180 -10.33 6.15 3.34
C VAL A 180 -9.91 7.45 4.01
N VAL A 181 -8.61 7.61 4.22
CA VAL A 181 -7.96 8.82 4.73
C VAL A 181 -6.68 9.10 3.94
N THR A 182 -6.32 10.37 3.75
CA THR A 182 -5.07 10.78 3.08
C THR A 182 -4.68 12.21 3.51
N THR A 183 -3.37 12.52 3.50
CA THR A 183 -2.76 13.78 3.97
C THR A 183 -1.67 14.31 3.03
N SER A 184 -1.62 13.83 1.79
CA SER A 184 -0.47 14.01 0.89
C SER A 184 -0.71 15.05 -0.22
N GLY A 185 -1.57 16.03 0.04
CA GLY A 185 -2.04 16.97 -0.98
C GLY A 185 -2.39 18.34 -0.40
N ASP A 186 -2.15 19.38 -1.19
CA ASP A 186 -2.60 20.76 -0.93
C ASP A 186 -3.72 21.14 -1.92
N LEU A 187 -4.99 21.08 -1.49
CA LEU A 187 -6.14 21.37 -2.35
C LEU A 187 -6.33 22.88 -2.49
N ASP A 188 -5.90 23.67 -1.50
CA ASP A 188 -6.14 25.12 -1.46
C ASP A 188 -4.98 25.98 -1.97
N GLY A 189 -3.86 25.36 -2.31
CA GLY A 189 -2.67 26.00 -2.84
C GLY A 189 -1.98 26.92 -1.83
N ASP A 190 -2.19 26.75 -0.53
CA ASP A 190 -1.54 27.54 0.51
C ASP A 190 -0.15 27.02 0.90
N GLY A 191 0.21 25.83 0.43
CA GLY A 191 1.49 25.16 0.62
C GLY A 191 1.48 24.12 1.74
N GLU A 192 0.36 23.94 2.45
CA GLU A 192 0.21 23.00 3.54
C GLU A 192 -0.62 21.79 3.12
N ASN A 193 -0.29 20.62 3.66
CA ASN A 193 -1.03 19.40 3.36
C ASN A 193 -2.40 19.37 4.04
N ASP A 194 -3.47 19.11 3.27
CA ASP A 194 -4.83 18.97 3.76
C ASP A 194 -5.15 17.54 4.20
N ILE A 195 -6.05 17.42 5.18
CA ILE A 195 -6.59 16.13 5.63
C ILE A 195 -7.86 15.81 4.85
N VAL A 196 -7.92 14.64 4.23
CA VAL A 196 -9.12 14.12 3.58
C VAL A 196 -9.64 12.88 4.30
N ILE A 197 -10.94 12.87 4.64
CA ILE A 197 -11.62 11.75 5.31
C ILE A 197 -12.88 11.39 4.53
N SER A 198 -13.06 10.12 4.15
CA SER A 198 -14.25 9.67 3.43
C SER A 198 -15.26 8.92 4.30
N ALA A 199 -16.55 9.06 3.96
CA ALA A 199 -17.69 8.36 4.53
C ALA A 199 -18.64 7.88 3.40
N PRO A 200 -18.31 6.79 2.69
CA PRO A 200 -19.03 6.36 1.49
C PRO A 200 -20.47 5.88 1.75
N ASN A 201 -20.85 5.62 3.02
CA ASN A 201 -22.22 5.25 3.39
C ASN A 201 -22.99 6.44 4.01
N ALA A 202 -22.44 7.66 3.93
CA ALA A 202 -23.16 8.83 4.41
C ALA A 202 -24.43 9.08 3.58
N ASP A 203 -25.44 9.66 4.24
CA ASP A 203 -26.73 10.04 3.66
C ASP A 203 -26.84 11.57 3.47
N PRO A 204 -25.96 12.23 2.70
CA PRO A 204 -25.94 13.68 2.59
C PRO A 204 -27.27 14.20 2.04
N ASN A 205 -27.80 15.25 2.67
CA ASN A 205 -29.10 15.83 2.32
C ASN A 205 -30.27 14.81 2.29
N GLY A 206 -30.13 13.66 2.98
CA GLY A 206 -31.11 12.58 3.00
C GLY A 206 -31.11 11.69 1.75
N VAL A 207 -30.06 11.77 0.92
CA VAL A 207 -29.84 10.89 -0.23
C VAL A 207 -29.08 9.66 0.25
N LEU A 208 -29.78 8.52 0.26
CA LEU A 208 -29.31 7.27 0.87
C LEU A 208 -28.00 6.78 0.25
N ASP A 209 -26.97 6.52 1.05
CA ASP A 209 -25.65 6.00 0.66
C ASP A 209 -25.04 6.75 -0.54
N ALA A 210 -25.31 8.06 -0.69
CA ALA A 210 -24.69 8.85 -1.75
C ALA A 210 -23.18 9.03 -1.49
N GLY A 211 -22.77 8.98 -0.22
CA GLY A 211 -21.38 9.11 0.20
C GLY A 211 -20.92 10.56 0.33
N ALA A 212 -19.91 10.77 1.16
CA ALA A 212 -19.32 12.08 1.42
C ALA A 212 -17.79 11.99 1.60
N VAL A 213 -17.11 13.08 1.29
CA VAL A 213 -15.68 13.32 1.51
C VAL A 213 -15.54 14.67 2.22
N TYR A 214 -14.76 14.69 3.29
CA TYR A 214 -14.53 15.86 4.14
C TYR A 214 -13.07 16.25 4.02
N VAL A 215 -12.80 17.53 3.75
CA VAL A 215 -11.46 18.09 3.63
C VAL A 215 -11.28 19.14 4.72
N PHE A 216 -10.24 18.98 5.52
CA PHE A 216 -9.79 19.95 6.53
C PHE A 216 -8.48 20.54 6.04
N ALA A 217 -8.41 21.87 5.96
CA ALA A 217 -7.26 22.55 5.39
C ALA A 217 -6.01 22.37 6.27
N GLY A 218 -4.83 22.19 5.67
CA GLY A 218 -3.56 22.30 6.38
C GLY A 218 -3.42 23.67 7.07
N GLN A 219 -2.53 23.79 8.05
CA GLN A 219 -2.22 25.12 8.61
C GLN A 219 -0.74 25.19 8.95
N ASP A 220 -0.09 26.30 8.55
CA ASP A 220 1.24 26.77 9.02
C ASP A 220 1.19 27.17 10.51
N ASP A 221 0.85 26.20 11.37
CA ASP A 221 0.85 26.26 12.82
C ASP A 221 1.37 24.91 13.33
N PRO A 222 2.45 24.86 14.15
CA PRO A 222 3.00 23.59 14.67
C PRO A 222 2.01 22.74 15.51
N GLU A 223 0.89 23.31 15.94
CA GLU A 223 -0.20 22.57 16.60
C GLU A 223 -1.55 22.94 15.97
N PRO A 224 -1.79 22.59 14.68
CA PRO A 224 -2.93 23.12 13.92
C PRO A 224 -4.25 22.45 14.32
N TYR A 225 -4.15 21.23 14.85
CA TYR A 225 -5.26 20.40 15.30
C TYR A 225 -5.01 19.83 16.71
N ASP A 226 -5.65 20.43 17.72
CA ASP A 226 -5.69 19.92 19.11
C ASP A 226 -7.15 19.76 19.56
N GLY A 227 -7.56 18.51 19.78
CA GLY A 227 -8.85 18.18 20.40
C GLY A 227 -9.76 17.29 19.55
N ILE A 228 -11.06 17.58 19.58
CA ILE A 228 -12.09 16.76 18.93
C ILE A 228 -12.86 17.63 17.94
N PHE A 229 -12.93 17.17 16.69
CA PHE A 229 -13.57 17.84 15.56
C PHE A 229 -14.71 16.98 15.02
N ASP A 230 -15.87 17.56 14.80
CA ASP A 230 -16.94 16.89 14.05
C ASP A 230 -16.64 17.00 12.56
N LEU A 231 -17.03 16.04 11.72
CA LEU A 231 -16.82 16.15 10.28
C LEU A 231 -17.62 17.32 9.66
N ASP A 232 -18.66 17.81 10.33
CA ASP A 232 -19.35 19.06 9.95
C ASP A 232 -18.49 20.32 10.15
N ASP A 233 -17.33 20.22 10.84
CA ASP A 233 -16.37 21.32 11.00
C ASP A 233 -15.38 21.42 9.81
N ALA A 234 -15.45 20.50 8.84
CA ALA A 234 -14.57 20.49 7.65
C ALA A 234 -14.68 21.77 6.82
N ASP A 235 -13.57 22.21 6.24
CA ASP A 235 -13.49 23.40 5.38
C ASP A 235 -14.22 23.20 4.05
N LEU A 236 -14.18 21.97 3.52
CA LEU A 236 -14.92 21.55 2.34
C LEU A 236 -15.58 20.19 2.58
N THR A 237 -16.85 20.07 2.19
CA THR A 237 -17.56 18.78 2.14
C THR A 237 -18.02 18.51 0.72
N ILE A 238 -17.62 17.38 0.16
CA ILE A 238 -17.98 16.92 -1.18
C ILE A 238 -18.92 15.73 -1.04
N VAL A 239 -20.06 15.74 -1.72
CA VAL A 239 -21.10 14.71 -1.58
C VAL A 239 -21.44 14.06 -2.91
N GLY A 240 -21.79 12.78 -2.89
CA GLY A 240 -22.33 12.08 -4.05
C GLY A 240 -23.67 12.67 -4.49
N ALA A 241 -23.98 12.51 -5.78
CA ALA A 241 -25.13 13.15 -6.41
C ALA A 241 -26.43 12.35 -6.20
N GLU A 242 -26.38 11.03 -6.33
CA GLU A 242 -27.53 10.14 -6.33
C GLU A 242 -27.43 9.05 -5.26
N ALA A 243 -28.58 8.41 -4.98
CA ALA A 243 -28.64 7.37 -3.96
C ALA A 243 -27.84 6.13 -4.39
N PHE A 244 -27.06 5.60 -3.44
CA PHE A 244 -26.16 4.44 -3.60
C PHE A 244 -24.92 4.67 -4.46
N ASP A 245 -24.60 5.91 -4.85
CA ASP A 245 -23.38 6.23 -5.58
C ASP A 245 -22.11 5.86 -4.79
N LYS A 246 -22.17 6.03 -3.46
CA LYS A 246 -21.06 5.79 -2.52
C LYS A 246 -19.79 6.57 -2.87
N ALA A 247 -19.94 7.87 -3.15
CA ALA A 247 -18.82 8.77 -3.34
C ALA A 247 -17.85 8.70 -2.14
N GLY A 248 -16.55 8.65 -2.43
CA GLY A 248 -15.50 8.47 -1.43
C GLY A 248 -15.21 6.99 -1.09
N THR A 249 -15.66 6.04 -1.91
CA THR A 249 -15.29 4.62 -1.72
C THR A 249 -13.78 4.41 -1.87
N ALA A 250 -13.17 5.08 -2.85
CA ALA A 250 -11.73 5.30 -2.94
C ALA A 250 -11.49 6.81 -3.08
N VAL A 251 -10.39 7.26 -2.49
CA VAL A 251 -9.89 8.64 -2.57
C VAL A 251 -8.38 8.57 -2.75
N SER A 252 -7.84 9.42 -3.61
CA SER A 252 -6.40 9.63 -3.76
C SER A 252 -6.14 11.12 -3.90
N PHE A 253 -5.02 11.57 -3.35
CA PHE A 253 -4.70 12.99 -3.27
C PHE A 253 -3.19 13.19 -3.47
N ASN A 254 -2.80 14.28 -4.12
CA ASN A 254 -1.42 14.63 -4.37
C ASN A 254 -1.24 16.17 -4.34
N ASP A 255 -0.01 16.64 -4.14
CA ASP A 255 0.32 18.08 -4.04
C ASP A 255 0.34 18.84 -5.38
N ASP A 256 0.69 18.17 -6.48
CA ASP A 256 0.79 18.83 -7.78
C ASP A 256 0.31 17.92 -8.91
N MET A 257 -0.95 18.10 -9.29
CA MET A 257 -1.46 17.50 -10.51
C MET A 257 -1.24 18.43 -11.70
N GLY A 258 -0.42 17.97 -12.67
CA GLY A 258 -0.20 18.67 -13.93
C GLY A 258 0.80 19.83 -13.88
N GLY A 259 1.68 19.89 -12.88
CA GLY A 259 2.73 20.92 -12.77
C GLY A 259 2.18 22.32 -12.49
N SER A 260 0.97 22.39 -11.95
CA SER A 260 0.22 23.62 -11.70
C SER A 260 0.52 24.24 -10.33
N GLY A 261 1.08 23.44 -9.41
CA GLY A 261 1.27 23.78 -8.01
C GLY A 261 -0.02 23.77 -7.19
N TYR A 262 -1.07 23.09 -7.67
CA TYR A 262 -2.27 22.77 -6.92
C TYR A 262 -2.45 21.26 -6.88
N GLY A 263 -2.94 20.76 -5.76
CA GLY A 263 -3.21 19.36 -5.58
C GLY A 263 -4.38 18.85 -6.43
N GLY A 264 -4.36 17.56 -6.73
CA GLY A 264 -5.43 16.87 -7.43
C GLY A 264 -6.10 15.86 -6.51
N LEU A 265 -7.42 16.01 -6.31
CA LEU A 265 -8.22 15.09 -5.51
C LEU A 265 -9.05 14.19 -6.42
N LEU A 266 -8.76 12.89 -6.40
CA LEU A 266 -9.51 11.87 -7.11
C LEU A 266 -10.51 11.20 -6.15
N ILE A 267 -11.80 11.29 -6.47
CA ILE A 267 -12.90 10.68 -5.69
C ILE A 267 -13.62 9.66 -6.56
N THR A 268 -13.95 8.50 -6.01
CA THR A 268 -14.73 7.49 -6.75
C THR A 268 -16.10 7.23 -6.15
N ALA A 269 -17.04 6.84 -7.01
CA ALA A 269 -18.40 6.45 -6.68
C ALA A 269 -18.78 5.18 -7.47
N PRO A 270 -18.44 3.98 -6.99
CA PRO A 270 -18.61 2.75 -7.77
C PRO A 270 -20.08 2.36 -8.00
N GLY A 271 -21.01 2.90 -7.23
CA GLY A 271 -22.45 2.72 -7.46
C GLY A 271 -23.05 3.70 -8.47
N ALA A 272 -22.28 4.69 -8.92
CA ALA A 272 -22.79 5.72 -9.82
C ALA A 272 -23.30 5.12 -11.14
N THR A 273 -24.46 5.60 -11.57
CA THR A 273 -25.03 5.24 -12.87
C THR A 273 -24.42 6.12 -13.95
N GLY A 274 -23.65 5.52 -14.87
CA GLY A 274 -23.03 6.26 -15.96
C GLY A 274 -24.05 6.90 -16.89
N MET A 275 -23.84 8.18 -17.24
CA MET A 275 -24.71 8.95 -18.13
C MET A 275 -24.00 9.48 -19.39
N ALA A 276 -23.12 8.67 -20.01
CA ALA A 276 -22.52 9.03 -21.30
C ALA A 276 -23.58 9.27 -22.42
N ASP A 277 -24.74 8.61 -22.34
CA ASP A 277 -25.96 8.93 -23.13
C ASP A 277 -27.19 8.98 -22.22
N PRO A 278 -27.91 10.13 -22.14
CA PRO A 278 -29.15 10.25 -21.37
C PRO A 278 -30.26 9.25 -21.74
N ASN A 279 -30.15 8.58 -22.89
CA ASN A 279 -31.12 7.58 -23.36
C ASN A 279 -30.68 6.13 -23.07
N SER A 280 -29.47 5.91 -22.54
CA SER A 280 -28.93 4.59 -22.25
C SER A 280 -28.06 4.63 -20.98
N PRO A 281 -28.68 4.84 -19.80
CA PRO A 281 -27.93 4.85 -18.54
C PRO A 281 -27.23 3.51 -18.31
N LEU A 282 -25.99 3.59 -17.85
CA LEU A 282 -25.16 2.44 -17.50
C LEU A 282 -25.29 2.22 -16.00
N ALA A 283 -26.33 1.47 -15.59
CA ALA A 283 -26.60 1.21 -14.18
C ALA A 283 -25.37 0.58 -13.49
N ASP A 284 -25.00 1.13 -12.34
CA ASP A 284 -23.86 0.68 -11.53
C ASP A 284 -22.55 0.54 -12.33
N ALA A 285 -22.33 1.40 -13.33
CA ALA A 285 -21.08 1.42 -14.08
C ALA A 285 -19.92 1.96 -13.23
N GLY A 286 -20.23 2.77 -12.22
CA GLY A 286 -19.28 3.49 -11.39
C GLY A 286 -18.80 4.78 -12.05
N ALA A 287 -18.27 5.67 -11.23
CA ALA A 287 -17.67 6.94 -11.65
C ALA A 287 -16.36 7.21 -10.89
N ALA A 288 -15.48 7.94 -11.55
CA ALA A 288 -14.31 8.60 -10.97
C ALA A 288 -14.35 10.10 -11.31
N TYR A 289 -14.06 10.92 -10.32
CA TYR A 289 -14.13 12.37 -10.37
C TYR A 289 -12.78 12.93 -10.04
N LEU A 290 -12.16 13.60 -11.01
CA LEU A 290 -10.96 14.37 -10.75
C LEU A 290 -11.37 15.79 -10.39
N ILE A 291 -10.93 16.26 -9.23
CA ILE A 291 -11.05 17.63 -8.75
C ILE A 291 -9.64 18.20 -8.72
N LEU A 292 -9.44 19.37 -9.34
CA LEU A 292 -8.18 20.10 -9.23
C LEU A 292 -8.36 21.20 -8.20
N GLY A 293 -7.34 21.38 -7.37
CA GLY A 293 -7.27 22.45 -6.38
C GLY A 293 -7.35 23.83 -7.04
N ASP A 294 -7.76 24.80 -6.23
CA ASP A 294 -7.69 26.22 -6.57
C ASP A 294 -7.35 27.03 -5.30
N SER A 295 -6.98 28.31 -5.45
CA SER A 295 -6.59 29.18 -4.32
C SER A 295 -7.69 29.49 -3.28
N SER A 296 -8.79 28.75 -3.29
CA SER A 296 -10.02 29.03 -2.54
C SER A 296 -11.02 27.85 -2.40
N PRO A 297 -10.65 26.65 -1.93
CA PRO A 297 -11.62 25.62 -1.58
C PRO A 297 -12.48 26.08 -0.39
N GLY A 298 -11.92 26.93 0.47
CA GLY A 298 -12.57 27.51 1.65
C GLY A 298 -13.41 28.75 1.32
N GLY A 299 -14.66 28.56 0.90
CA GLY A 299 -15.61 29.67 0.75
C GLY A 299 -17.07 29.32 1.00
N SER A 300 -17.46 28.07 0.83
CA SER A 300 -18.81 27.60 1.10
C SER A 300 -18.82 26.61 2.27
N SER A 301 -19.40 27.04 3.39
CA SER A 301 -19.79 26.14 4.49
C SER A 301 -20.95 25.22 4.10
N SER A 302 -21.06 24.83 2.83
CA SER A 302 -22.14 24.00 2.29
C SER A 302 -21.55 22.89 1.46
N ALA A 303 -22.07 21.68 1.69
CA ALA A 303 -21.72 20.52 0.89
C ALA A 303 -21.90 20.80 -0.62
N GLU A 304 -20.85 20.53 -1.38
CA GLU A 304 -20.82 20.63 -2.84
C GLU A 304 -21.07 19.26 -3.46
N ILE A 305 -21.90 19.20 -4.49
CA ILE A 305 -22.16 17.95 -5.22
C ILE A 305 -20.96 17.66 -6.12
N VAL A 306 -20.42 16.44 -6.06
CA VAL A 306 -19.19 16.07 -6.79
C VAL A 306 -19.28 16.35 -8.29
N ASP A 307 -20.44 16.08 -8.91
CA ASP A 307 -20.70 16.34 -10.34
C ASP A 307 -20.60 17.83 -10.73
N ASP A 308 -20.84 18.75 -9.78
CA ASP A 308 -20.86 20.19 -10.03
C ASP A 308 -19.45 20.82 -9.93
N ILE A 309 -18.50 20.15 -9.27
CA ILE A 309 -17.14 20.66 -9.02
C ILE A 309 -16.05 19.85 -9.75
N ALA A 310 -16.36 18.67 -10.28
CA ALA A 310 -15.39 17.83 -10.96
C ALA A 310 -14.78 18.54 -12.19
N PHE A 311 -13.45 18.53 -12.27
CA PHE A 311 -12.71 18.93 -13.46
C PHE A 311 -12.93 17.93 -14.61
N VAL A 312 -12.88 16.64 -14.31
CA VAL A 312 -13.20 15.54 -15.25
C VAL A 312 -14.07 14.51 -14.54
N THR A 313 -15.08 14.00 -15.25
CA THR A 313 -15.89 12.86 -14.81
C THR A 313 -15.73 11.69 -15.77
N MET A 314 -15.33 10.55 -15.24
CA MET A 314 -15.12 9.31 -15.97
C MET A 314 -16.15 8.28 -15.50
N PHE A 315 -16.91 7.68 -16.42
CA PHE A 315 -17.87 6.62 -16.11
C PHE A 315 -17.40 5.25 -16.58
N GLY A 316 -17.85 4.17 -15.91
CA GLY A 316 -17.58 2.82 -16.39
C GLY A 316 -18.09 2.57 -17.81
N ASN A 317 -17.38 1.72 -18.54
CA ASN A 317 -17.68 1.44 -19.95
C ASN A 317 -19.00 0.66 -20.11
N ASN A 318 -19.35 -0.21 -19.16
CA ASN A 318 -20.54 -1.04 -19.18
C ASN A 318 -21.30 -1.04 -17.84
N PRO A 319 -22.58 -1.41 -17.83
CA PRO A 319 -23.34 -1.55 -16.60
C PRO A 319 -22.75 -2.65 -15.71
N GLY A 320 -22.52 -2.34 -14.44
CA GLY A 320 -21.99 -3.29 -13.46
C GLY A 320 -20.47 -3.39 -13.39
N ASP A 321 -19.71 -2.73 -14.27
CA ASP A 321 -18.25 -2.73 -14.21
C ASP A 321 -17.73 -2.14 -12.88
N GLN A 322 -18.50 -1.22 -12.27
CA GLN A 322 -18.23 -0.56 -10.99
C GLN A 322 -16.80 -0.04 -10.90
N ILE A 323 -16.40 0.81 -11.85
CA ILE A 323 -15.11 1.50 -11.77
C ILE A 323 -15.01 2.26 -10.44
N GLY A 324 -13.80 2.40 -9.92
CA GLY A 324 -13.56 3.16 -8.71
C GLY A 324 -13.76 2.37 -7.41
N ASN A 325 -13.78 1.03 -7.48
CA ASN A 325 -13.56 0.19 -6.29
C ASN A 325 -12.15 0.39 -5.72
N SER A 326 -11.18 0.71 -6.59
CA SER A 326 -9.88 1.25 -6.23
C SER A 326 -9.53 2.36 -7.22
N ALA A 327 -8.78 3.36 -6.76
CA ALA A 327 -8.20 4.39 -7.60
C ALA A 327 -7.00 5.00 -6.89
N SER A 328 -6.03 5.44 -7.67
CA SER A 328 -4.81 6.08 -7.17
C SER A 328 -4.32 7.10 -8.19
N ILE A 329 -3.92 8.26 -7.70
CA ILE A 329 -3.00 9.13 -8.41
C ILE A 329 -1.61 8.56 -8.07
N LEU A 330 -0.88 8.19 -9.11
CA LEU A 330 0.49 7.70 -9.05
C LEU A 330 1.43 8.87 -9.31
N GLY A 331 2.74 8.68 -9.15
CA GLY A 331 3.66 9.52 -9.90
C GLY A 331 3.67 9.15 -11.38
N ASP A 332 4.76 9.54 -12.03
CA ASP A 332 4.89 9.52 -13.48
C ASP A 332 5.38 8.14 -13.97
N ILE A 333 4.43 7.29 -14.39
CA ILE A 333 4.73 5.93 -14.88
C ILE A 333 5.08 5.90 -16.37
N ASN A 334 4.88 7.02 -17.06
CA ASN A 334 5.06 7.16 -18.50
C ASN A 334 6.21 8.12 -18.86
N ARG A 335 6.85 8.74 -17.87
CA ARG A 335 7.95 9.70 -17.98
C ARG A 335 7.66 11.00 -18.74
N ASP A 336 6.41 11.48 -18.79
CA ASP A 336 6.05 12.75 -19.44
C ASP A 336 6.20 13.98 -18.54
N GLY A 337 6.49 13.77 -17.25
CA GLY A 337 6.63 14.77 -16.21
C GLY A 337 5.34 15.11 -15.47
N ILE A 338 4.26 14.36 -15.69
CA ILE A 338 2.96 14.52 -15.06
C ILE A 338 2.60 13.24 -14.31
N GLN A 339 1.98 13.42 -13.15
CA GLN A 339 1.48 12.32 -12.34
C GLN A 339 0.29 11.63 -13.00
N ASP A 340 0.27 10.30 -13.00
CA ASP A 340 -0.72 9.53 -13.73
C ASP A 340 -1.87 9.01 -12.84
N ILE A 341 -2.98 8.58 -13.45
CA ILE A 341 -4.15 8.06 -12.71
C ILE A 341 -4.39 6.58 -13.04
N LEU A 342 -4.62 5.76 -12.01
CA LEU A 342 -5.19 4.42 -12.13
C LEU A 342 -6.59 4.34 -11.57
N ILE A 343 -7.49 3.66 -12.29
CA ILE A 343 -8.86 3.38 -11.85
C ILE A 343 -9.18 1.90 -12.05
N GLY A 344 -9.51 1.21 -10.96
CA GLY A 344 -9.85 -0.21 -10.96
C GLY A 344 -11.33 -0.49 -11.22
N ALA A 345 -11.62 -1.52 -12.02
CA ALA A 345 -12.95 -2.03 -12.36
C ALA A 345 -13.00 -3.55 -12.19
N PRO A 346 -13.05 -4.07 -10.95
CA PRO A 346 -12.90 -5.49 -10.67
C PRO A 346 -14.00 -6.38 -11.27
N ASN A 347 -15.17 -5.81 -11.56
CA ASN A 347 -16.31 -6.55 -12.12
C ASN A 347 -16.41 -6.43 -13.64
N ALA A 348 -15.44 -5.80 -14.29
CA ALA A 348 -15.43 -5.71 -15.74
C ALA A 348 -15.21 -7.09 -16.39
N ASP A 349 -15.76 -7.24 -17.60
CA ASP A 349 -15.78 -8.50 -18.37
C ASP A 349 -14.85 -8.45 -19.61
N PRO A 350 -13.52 -8.22 -19.47
CA PRO A 350 -12.62 -8.09 -20.61
C PRO A 350 -12.67 -9.35 -21.47
N ASN A 351 -12.79 -9.17 -22.78
CA ASN A 351 -12.90 -10.26 -23.75
C ASN A 351 -14.04 -11.27 -23.44
N GLY A 352 -15.06 -10.86 -22.68
CA GLY A 352 -16.18 -11.72 -22.25
C GLY A 352 -15.83 -12.69 -21.11
N MET A 353 -14.70 -12.47 -20.43
CA MET A 353 -14.32 -13.20 -19.22
C MET A 353 -15.00 -12.55 -18.01
N VAL A 354 -16.09 -13.18 -17.55
CA VAL A 354 -16.94 -12.62 -16.49
C VAL A 354 -16.11 -12.32 -15.23
N ASP A 355 -16.20 -11.09 -14.73
CA ASP A 355 -15.52 -10.58 -13.53
C ASP A 355 -14.00 -10.86 -13.56
N ALA A 356 -13.36 -10.84 -14.73
CA ALA A 356 -11.90 -10.91 -14.80
C ALA A 356 -11.26 -9.62 -14.25
N GLY A 357 -11.95 -8.50 -14.43
CA GLY A 357 -11.55 -7.18 -13.96
C GLY A 357 -10.66 -6.42 -14.95
N GLU A 358 -10.70 -5.09 -14.86
CA GLU A 358 -9.88 -4.17 -15.65
C GLU A 358 -9.26 -3.11 -14.73
N THR A 359 -8.16 -2.49 -15.16
CA THR A 359 -7.59 -1.29 -14.55
C THR A 359 -7.24 -0.32 -15.67
N TYR A 360 -7.70 0.92 -15.54
CA TYR A 360 -7.51 1.95 -16.55
C TYR A 360 -6.39 2.87 -16.12
N PHE A 361 -5.43 3.08 -17.02
CA PHE A 361 -4.39 4.09 -16.92
C PHE A 361 -4.82 5.32 -17.71
N VAL A 362 -4.87 6.46 -17.03
CA VAL A 362 -5.30 7.75 -17.57
C VAL A 362 -4.21 8.76 -17.30
N ASP A 363 -3.63 9.29 -18.36
CA ASP A 363 -2.77 10.46 -18.31
C ASP A 363 -3.67 11.72 -18.19
N PRO A 364 -3.51 12.56 -17.15
CA PRO A 364 -4.30 13.77 -16.98
C PRO A 364 -4.21 14.77 -18.13
N ASP A 365 -3.11 14.83 -18.87
CA ASP A 365 -2.97 15.70 -20.05
C ASP A 365 -3.91 15.28 -21.18
N ASP A 366 -4.27 14.00 -21.23
CA ASP A 366 -5.24 13.42 -22.16
C ASP A 366 -6.68 13.35 -21.59
N ALA A 367 -6.88 13.66 -20.30
CA ALA A 367 -8.18 13.61 -19.61
C ALA A 367 -9.18 14.70 -20.08
N GLY A 368 -8.77 15.61 -20.96
CA GLY A 368 -9.65 16.55 -21.65
C GLY A 368 -9.70 17.95 -21.03
N ALA A 369 -10.72 18.74 -21.40
CA ALA A 369 -10.89 20.10 -20.90
C ALA A 369 -11.73 20.12 -19.61
N PRO A 370 -11.66 21.19 -18.77
CA PRO A 370 -12.51 21.30 -17.59
C PRO A 370 -14.00 21.09 -17.90
N GLY A 371 -14.65 20.25 -17.11
CA GLY A 371 -16.03 19.80 -17.27
C GLY A 371 -16.20 18.68 -18.31
N SER A 372 -15.13 17.98 -18.71
CA SER A 372 -15.24 16.83 -19.63
C SER A 372 -15.91 15.65 -18.92
N VAL A 373 -16.84 15.02 -19.62
CA VAL A 373 -17.61 13.87 -19.13
C VAL A 373 -17.70 12.83 -20.22
N ASP A 374 -17.14 11.64 -20.00
CA ASP A 374 -17.21 10.51 -20.93
C ASP A 374 -16.98 9.18 -20.19
N SER A 375 -17.01 8.06 -20.93
CA SER A 375 -16.56 6.76 -20.41
C SER A 375 -15.06 6.76 -20.14
N VAL A 376 -14.61 6.02 -19.13
CA VAL A 376 -13.19 5.90 -18.74
C VAL A 376 -12.33 5.39 -19.91
N GLY A 377 -12.86 4.52 -20.77
CA GLY A 377 -12.15 4.05 -21.96
C GLY A 377 -11.93 5.12 -23.05
N ALA A 378 -12.61 6.27 -22.97
CA ALA A 378 -12.36 7.41 -23.86
C ALA A 378 -11.19 8.28 -23.39
N PHE A 379 -10.86 8.23 -22.09
CA PHE A 379 -9.72 8.93 -21.49
C PHE A 379 -8.50 8.02 -21.29
N ALA A 380 -8.71 6.70 -21.18
CA ALA A 380 -7.64 5.76 -20.88
C ALA A 380 -6.62 5.63 -22.01
N ASN A 381 -5.36 5.86 -21.68
CA ASN A 381 -4.19 5.61 -22.52
C ASN A 381 -3.93 4.11 -22.62
N ALA A 382 -4.04 3.39 -21.49
CA ALA A 382 -3.99 1.93 -21.43
C ALA A 382 -5.10 1.32 -20.57
N THR A 383 -5.40 0.06 -20.87
CA THR A 383 -6.28 -0.81 -20.08
C THR A 383 -5.56 -2.11 -19.76
N PHE A 384 -5.30 -2.35 -18.48
CA PHE A 384 -4.82 -3.62 -17.96
C PHE A 384 -6.01 -4.56 -17.79
N ILE A 385 -6.00 -5.70 -18.48
CA ILE A 385 -7.09 -6.68 -18.44
C ILE A 385 -6.71 -7.89 -17.60
N GLY A 386 -7.66 -8.37 -16.81
CA GLY A 386 -7.54 -9.55 -15.98
C GLY A 386 -7.27 -10.83 -16.77
N LYS A 387 -6.45 -11.70 -16.19
CA LYS A 387 -5.95 -12.95 -16.79
C LYS A 387 -7.02 -14.03 -16.93
N ASN A 388 -7.88 -14.24 -15.92
CA ASN A 388 -9.00 -15.19 -15.97
C ASN A 388 -10.27 -14.58 -15.37
N GLY A 389 -11.43 -15.12 -15.76
CA GLY A 389 -12.71 -14.74 -15.16
C GLY A 389 -12.80 -15.08 -13.67
N SER A 390 -13.47 -14.22 -12.92
CA SER A 390 -13.61 -14.26 -11.45
C SER A 390 -12.30 -14.07 -10.67
N ASP A 391 -11.25 -13.54 -11.31
CA ASP A 391 -10.02 -13.16 -10.61
C ASP A 391 -10.16 -11.77 -9.95
N PHE A 392 -11.08 -10.92 -10.44
CA PHE A 392 -11.35 -9.55 -9.97
C PHE A 392 -10.09 -8.67 -9.92
N SER A 393 -9.29 -8.64 -11.00
CA SER A 393 -8.13 -7.74 -11.07
C SER A 393 -8.58 -6.27 -11.05
N GLY A 394 -7.79 -5.39 -10.43
CA GLY A 394 -8.18 -3.99 -10.23
C GLY A 394 -9.11 -3.79 -9.03
N ALA A 395 -9.29 -4.82 -8.19
CA ALA A 395 -9.88 -4.64 -6.86
C ALA A 395 -8.97 -3.79 -5.95
N PHE A 396 -7.65 -3.86 -6.19
CA PHE A 396 -6.64 -2.99 -5.60
C PHE A 396 -5.63 -2.63 -6.69
N SER A 397 -5.24 -1.36 -6.76
CA SER A 397 -4.16 -0.85 -7.60
C SER A 397 -3.47 0.31 -6.89
N THR A 398 -2.15 0.43 -7.04
CA THR A 398 -1.34 1.49 -6.42
C THR A 398 0.03 1.58 -7.11
N THR A 399 0.85 2.56 -6.75
CA THR A 399 2.25 2.67 -7.18
C THR A 399 3.12 1.64 -6.45
N ALA A 400 4.14 1.16 -7.14
CA ALA A 400 5.23 0.40 -6.54
C ALA A 400 6.45 1.30 -6.24
N GLY A 401 6.34 2.62 -6.49
CA GLY A 401 7.50 3.49 -6.61
C GLY A 401 8.39 3.08 -7.77
N ASP A 402 9.61 3.59 -7.84
CA ASP A 402 10.65 3.13 -8.77
C ASP A 402 11.35 1.87 -8.23
N PHE A 403 10.59 0.77 -8.16
CA PHE A 403 11.03 -0.49 -7.56
C PHE A 403 12.25 -1.11 -8.27
N ASN A 404 12.43 -0.76 -9.54
CA ASN A 404 13.52 -1.23 -10.38
C ASN A 404 14.68 -0.22 -10.55
N ALA A 405 14.59 0.96 -9.93
CA ALA A 405 15.53 2.08 -10.05
C ALA A 405 15.91 2.48 -11.50
N ASP A 406 14.94 2.57 -12.41
CA ASP A 406 15.12 3.08 -13.78
C ASP A 406 14.73 4.56 -13.95
N GLY A 407 14.24 5.17 -12.88
CA GLY A 407 13.80 6.55 -12.77
C GLY A 407 12.39 6.78 -13.27
N ILE A 408 11.54 5.75 -13.30
CA ILE A 408 10.13 5.79 -13.71
C ILE A 408 9.33 5.01 -12.67
N GLU A 409 8.14 5.49 -12.31
CA GLU A 409 7.32 4.77 -11.35
C GLU A 409 6.73 3.47 -11.93
N ASP A 410 6.68 2.45 -11.08
CA ASP A 410 6.13 1.14 -11.37
C ASP A 410 4.71 0.98 -10.78
N VAL A 411 3.97 -0.01 -11.25
CA VAL A 411 2.56 -0.22 -10.90
C VAL A 411 2.32 -1.59 -10.28
N LEU A 412 1.52 -1.63 -9.20
CA LEU A 412 0.97 -2.85 -8.62
C LEU A 412 -0.53 -2.99 -8.91
N ILE A 413 -0.95 -4.14 -9.42
CA ILE A 413 -2.36 -4.51 -9.61
C ILE A 413 -2.66 -5.84 -8.92
N GLY A 414 -3.67 -5.84 -8.06
CA GLY A 414 -4.11 -7.01 -7.30
C GLY A 414 -5.30 -7.72 -7.93
N ALA A 415 -5.25 -9.06 -7.94
CA ALA A 415 -6.36 -9.96 -8.27
C ALA A 415 -6.63 -10.90 -7.09
N LEU A 416 -7.41 -10.41 -6.12
CA LEU A 416 -7.60 -11.04 -4.81
C LEU A 416 -8.20 -12.45 -4.90
N ALA A 417 -9.11 -12.68 -5.85
CA ALA A 417 -9.81 -13.96 -5.98
C ALA A 417 -9.11 -14.95 -6.90
N ALA A 418 -7.98 -14.54 -7.51
CA ALA A 418 -7.23 -15.38 -8.41
C ALA A 418 -6.88 -16.72 -7.76
N SER A 419 -6.93 -17.78 -8.56
CA SER A 419 -6.75 -19.14 -8.09
C SER A 419 -5.52 -19.83 -8.70
N PRO A 420 -4.30 -19.27 -8.49
CA PRO A 420 -3.07 -19.79 -9.07
C PRO A 420 -2.83 -21.25 -8.65
N GLY A 421 -2.37 -22.06 -9.60
CA GLY A 421 -2.17 -23.51 -9.37
C GLY A 421 -3.45 -24.29 -9.00
N GLY A 422 -4.63 -23.69 -9.15
CA GLY A 422 -5.91 -24.26 -8.74
C GLY A 422 -6.20 -24.15 -7.24
N ILE A 423 -5.46 -23.32 -6.50
CA ILE A 423 -5.70 -23.03 -5.08
C ILE A 423 -6.77 -21.93 -5.02
N PRO A 424 -7.98 -22.19 -4.51
CA PRO A 424 -9.07 -21.21 -4.55
C PRO A 424 -8.73 -19.92 -3.78
N ALA A 425 -8.90 -18.77 -4.43
CA ALA A 425 -8.67 -17.44 -3.88
C ALA A 425 -7.34 -17.34 -3.11
N ALA A 426 -6.26 -17.80 -3.75
CA ALA A 426 -4.92 -17.63 -3.22
C ALA A 426 -4.37 -16.23 -3.52
N GLY A 427 -4.90 -15.56 -4.54
CA GLY A 427 -4.52 -14.21 -4.95
C GLY A 427 -3.30 -14.19 -5.88
N GLU A 428 -3.30 -13.24 -6.81
CA GLU A 428 -2.15 -12.85 -7.64
C GLU A 428 -1.95 -11.33 -7.53
N VAL A 429 -0.68 -10.89 -7.56
CA VAL A 429 -0.28 -9.48 -7.70
C VAL A 429 0.60 -9.37 -8.91
N TYR A 430 0.35 -8.36 -9.72
CA TYR A 430 1.08 -8.06 -10.93
C TYR A 430 1.87 -6.77 -10.70
N LEU A 431 3.19 -6.84 -10.85
CA LEU A 431 4.05 -5.66 -10.93
C LEU A 431 4.36 -5.42 -12.40
N ILE A 432 4.09 -4.20 -12.83
CA ILE A 432 4.30 -3.73 -14.19
C ILE A 432 5.25 -2.55 -14.11
N TYR A 433 6.37 -2.64 -14.80
CA TYR A 433 7.35 -1.57 -14.77
C TYR A 433 6.92 -0.37 -15.60
N GLY A 434 7.26 0.84 -15.12
CA GLY A 434 7.12 2.09 -15.83
C GLY A 434 7.68 2.02 -17.26
N LYS A 435 7.19 2.88 -18.16
CA LYS A 435 7.50 2.80 -19.60
C LYS A 435 7.92 4.17 -20.12
N ASP A 436 9.15 4.28 -20.67
CA ASP A 436 9.64 5.53 -21.28
C ASP A 436 9.28 5.59 -22.78
N PRO A 437 8.35 6.46 -23.25
CA PRO A 437 8.02 6.65 -24.66
C PRO A 437 9.22 7.02 -25.52
N ASP A 438 10.22 7.66 -24.93
CA ASP A 438 11.42 8.14 -25.60
C ASP A 438 12.57 7.12 -25.58
N ASP A 439 12.48 6.02 -24.81
CA ASP A 439 13.46 4.92 -24.89
C ASP A 439 13.17 4.04 -26.12
N PRO A 440 14.06 4.01 -27.13
CA PRO A 440 13.89 3.14 -28.30
C PRO A 440 13.93 1.64 -27.98
N ASN A 441 14.35 1.24 -26.78
CA ASN A 441 14.31 -0.14 -26.27
C ASN A 441 13.03 -0.45 -25.50
N ASP A 442 12.21 0.56 -25.19
CA ASP A 442 10.90 0.42 -24.57
C ASP A 442 9.79 0.86 -25.53
N PRO A 443 9.43 0.01 -26.50
CA PRO A 443 8.63 0.46 -27.65
C PRO A 443 7.16 0.77 -27.35
N ASN A 444 6.70 0.78 -26.09
CA ASN A 444 5.28 1.01 -25.74
C ASN A 444 5.10 1.85 -24.46
N ALA A 445 4.78 3.12 -24.61
CA ALA A 445 4.37 4.05 -23.54
C ALA A 445 2.94 3.79 -23.03
N PHE A 446 2.66 2.59 -22.51
CA PHE A 446 1.32 2.19 -22.06
C PHE A 446 0.17 2.64 -22.98
N ASN A 447 0.18 2.16 -24.23
CA ASN A 447 -0.89 2.46 -25.18
C ASN A 447 -1.71 1.21 -25.53
N GLY A 448 -3.01 1.26 -25.25
CA GLY A 448 -3.97 0.23 -25.61
C GLY A 448 -4.16 -0.84 -24.54
N ILE A 449 -4.31 -2.10 -24.95
CA ILE A 449 -4.69 -3.19 -24.03
C ILE A 449 -3.45 -3.97 -23.58
N PHE A 450 -3.24 -4.06 -22.27
CA PHE A 450 -2.20 -4.88 -21.64
C PHE A 450 -2.83 -6.07 -20.92
N ASP A 451 -2.47 -7.29 -21.32
CA ASP A 451 -2.90 -8.51 -20.63
C ASP A 451 -1.99 -8.78 -19.43
N LEU A 452 -2.55 -8.78 -18.21
CA LEU A 452 -1.81 -9.01 -16.96
C LEU A 452 -1.08 -10.36 -16.91
N ALA A 453 -1.44 -11.32 -17.76
CA ALA A 453 -0.63 -12.53 -17.97
C ALA A 453 0.81 -12.23 -18.43
N ASN A 454 1.08 -11.01 -18.90
CA ASN A 454 2.36 -10.54 -19.40
C ASN A 454 3.10 -9.59 -18.46
N ALA A 455 2.63 -9.36 -17.24
CA ALA A 455 3.31 -8.53 -16.24
C ALA A 455 4.78 -8.93 -16.05
N ASP A 456 5.61 -7.96 -15.67
CA ASP A 456 7.05 -8.12 -15.48
C ASP A 456 7.35 -9.06 -14.32
N VAL A 457 6.62 -8.89 -13.22
CA VAL A 457 6.64 -9.79 -12.06
C VAL A 457 5.23 -10.20 -11.66
N ILE A 458 5.07 -11.48 -11.34
CA ILE A 458 3.82 -12.02 -10.79
C ILE A 458 4.11 -12.65 -9.42
N PHE A 459 3.51 -12.08 -8.38
CA PHE A 459 3.47 -12.67 -7.05
C PHE A 459 2.22 -13.55 -6.93
N THR A 460 2.40 -14.78 -6.50
CA THR A 460 1.32 -15.77 -6.42
C THR A 460 1.21 -16.30 -5.00
N GLY A 461 0.00 -16.22 -4.43
CA GLY A 461 -0.27 -16.86 -3.15
C GLY A 461 -0.23 -18.38 -3.29
N ILE A 462 0.36 -19.06 -2.31
CA ILE A 462 0.43 -20.54 -2.30
C ILE A 462 -0.43 -21.19 -1.20
N HIS A 463 -1.25 -20.39 -0.53
CA HIS A 463 -2.26 -20.83 0.44
C HIS A 463 -3.64 -20.26 0.10
N THR A 464 -4.70 -20.95 0.53
CA THR A 464 -6.06 -20.39 0.48
C THR A 464 -6.15 -19.16 1.38
N ALA A 465 -6.90 -18.15 0.95
CA ALA A 465 -7.12 -16.88 1.64
C ALA A 465 -6.00 -15.83 1.45
N GLY A 466 -5.72 -15.56 0.18
CA GLY A 466 -5.68 -14.20 -0.39
C GLY A 466 -4.43 -13.37 -0.12
N LEU A 467 -3.36 -13.65 -0.86
CA LEU A 467 -2.42 -12.61 -1.27
C LEU A 467 -3.21 -11.48 -1.97
N ALA A 468 -2.70 -10.25 -1.93
CA ALA A 468 -3.30 -9.08 -2.60
C ALA A 468 -4.57 -8.52 -1.95
N ALA A 469 -4.80 -8.74 -0.66
CA ALA A 469 -5.91 -8.05 0.03
C ALA A 469 -5.59 -6.60 0.37
N SER A 470 -4.30 -6.23 0.31
CA SER A 470 -3.82 -4.87 0.39
C SER A 470 -2.40 -4.81 -0.23
N LEU A 471 -2.12 -3.77 -1.00
CA LEU A 471 -0.89 -3.55 -1.79
C LEU A 471 -0.45 -2.12 -1.57
N PHE A 472 0.85 -1.89 -1.34
CA PHE A 472 1.40 -0.55 -1.13
C PHE A 472 2.87 -0.49 -1.51
N SER A 473 3.31 0.72 -1.88
CA SER A 473 4.72 1.10 -1.73
C SER A 473 5.05 1.14 -0.24
N ALA A 474 6.24 0.64 0.10
CA ALA A 474 6.87 0.84 1.39
C ALA A 474 7.94 1.94 1.33
N GLY A 475 8.04 2.64 0.19
CA GLY A 475 9.04 3.66 -0.06
C GLY A 475 10.45 3.10 0.15
N ASP A 476 11.41 3.94 0.48
CA ASP A 476 12.79 3.51 0.76
C ASP A 476 12.95 3.04 2.22
N PHE A 477 12.26 1.96 2.58
CA PHE A 477 12.26 1.43 3.95
C PHE A 477 13.66 1.01 4.42
N ASN A 478 14.51 0.60 3.49
CA ASN A 478 15.87 0.13 3.79
C ASN A 478 16.94 1.22 3.66
N GLY A 479 16.56 2.39 3.13
CA GLY A 479 17.40 3.58 3.02
C GLY A 479 18.47 3.50 1.92
N ASP A 480 18.27 2.70 0.87
CA ASP A 480 19.14 2.56 -0.30
C ASP A 480 18.76 3.47 -1.49
N ASN A 481 17.75 4.30 -1.32
CA ASN A 481 17.09 5.18 -2.30
C ASN A 481 16.41 4.41 -3.43
N ILE A 482 15.91 3.21 -3.16
CA ILE A 482 15.11 2.44 -4.10
C ILE A 482 13.81 2.07 -3.39
N ASP A 483 12.69 2.28 -4.07
CA ASP A 483 11.40 2.01 -3.48
C ASP A 483 11.18 0.51 -3.25
N ASP A 484 10.73 0.18 -2.05
CA ASP A 484 10.37 -1.14 -1.58
C ASP A 484 8.85 -1.33 -1.69
N ILE A 485 8.37 -2.58 -1.71
CA ILE A 485 6.93 -2.86 -1.76
C ILE A 485 6.49 -3.81 -0.66
N VAL A 486 5.23 -3.63 -0.26
CA VAL A 486 4.58 -4.51 0.71
C VAL A 486 3.32 -5.14 0.13
N ILE A 487 3.21 -6.45 0.33
CA ILE A 487 2.06 -7.26 -0.09
C ILE A 487 1.53 -8.02 1.12
N SER A 488 0.26 -7.85 1.45
CA SER A 488 -0.34 -8.47 2.63
C SER A 488 -1.33 -9.59 2.28
N SER A 489 -1.37 -10.59 3.16
CA SER A 489 -2.32 -11.70 3.18
C SER A 489 -3.00 -11.78 4.55
N PRO A 490 -4.00 -10.92 4.81
CA PRO A 490 -4.59 -10.72 6.13
C PRO A 490 -5.28 -11.95 6.71
N ASN A 491 -5.82 -12.81 5.86
CA ASN A 491 -6.52 -14.01 6.27
C ASN A 491 -5.61 -15.25 6.26
N ALA A 492 -4.30 -15.06 6.04
CA ALA A 492 -3.34 -16.14 6.12
C ALA A 492 -3.28 -16.72 7.53
N ASN A 493 -2.85 -17.98 7.60
CA ASN A 493 -2.76 -18.71 8.87
C ASN A 493 -1.30 -19.10 9.15
N PRO A 494 -0.38 -18.13 9.35
CA PRO A 494 1.03 -18.43 9.58
C PRO A 494 1.20 -19.35 10.80
N GLY A 495 2.06 -20.37 10.67
CA GLY A 495 2.28 -21.34 11.74
C GLY A 495 1.04 -22.12 12.21
N GLY A 496 -0.07 -22.06 11.46
CA GLY A 496 -1.36 -22.65 11.83
C GLY A 496 -2.21 -21.81 12.79
N ALA A 497 -1.83 -20.54 13.05
CA ALA A 497 -2.63 -19.58 13.81
C ALA A 497 -3.77 -19.03 12.92
N PRO A 498 -5.05 -19.37 13.18
CA PRO A 498 -6.13 -18.98 12.30
C PRO A 498 -6.35 -17.46 12.25
N GLY A 499 -6.33 -16.86 11.06
CA GLY A 499 -6.63 -15.43 10.84
C GLY A 499 -5.55 -14.48 11.38
N ALA A 500 -4.36 -14.97 11.68
CA ALA A 500 -3.28 -14.12 12.20
C ALA A 500 -2.67 -13.20 11.14
N GLY A 501 -2.86 -13.52 9.85
CA GLY A 501 -2.38 -12.75 8.71
C GLY A 501 -0.85 -12.77 8.55
N ILE A 502 -0.36 -12.33 7.39
CA ILE A 502 1.08 -12.17 7.12
C ILE A 502 1.28 -11.03 6.12
N THR A 503 2.37 -10.29 6.31
CA THR A 503 2.81 -9.20 5.43
C THR A 503 4.18 -9.55 4.86
N PHE A 504 4.38 -9.33 3.57
CA PHE A 504 5.66 -9.54 2.88
C PHE A 504 6.23 -8.19 2.47
N LEU A 505 7.44 -7.90 2.91
CA LEU A 505 8.26 -6.79 2.43
C LEU A 505 9.22 -7.31 1.35
N PHE A 506 9.21 -6.68 0.18
CA PHE A 506 10.14 -6.94 -0.90
C PHE A 506 10.98 -5.71 -1.13
N TYR A 507 12.29 -5.89 -1.04
CA TYR A 507 13.23 -4.81 -1.30
C TYR A 507 13.34 -4.54 -2.80
N GLY A 508 13.22 -3.26 -3.16
CA GLY A 508 13.54 -2.73 -4.47
C GLY A 508 14.99 -3.00 -4.83
N ARG A 509 15.29 -2.92 -6.13
CA ARG A 509 16.68 -3.03 -6.59
C ARG A 509 16.82 -2.47 -7.98
N ALA A 510 17.96 -1.82 -8.21
CA ALA A 510 18.31 -1.33 -9.53
C ALA A 510 18.28 -2.44 -10.57
N ALA A 511 17.78 -2.11 -11.76
CA ALA A 511 17.78 -2.96 -12.92
C ALA A 511 19.18 -3.57 -13.07
N PHE A 512 19.22 -4.89 -13.02
CA PHE A 512 20.44 -5.66 -12.86
C PHE A 512 21.44 -5.37 -13.99
N LEU A 513 22.43 -4.53 -13.72
CA LEU A 513 23.69 -4.55 -14.45
C LEU A 513 24.43 -5.80 -13.97
N GLN A 514 24.38 -6.87 -14.75
CA GLN A 514 25.03 -8.13 -14.40
C GLN A 514 26.55 -7.96 -14.15
N GLY A 515 27.14 -6.92 -14.73
CA GLY A 515 28.53 -6.51 -14.57
C GLY A 515 28.80 -5.60 -13.36
N ASP A 516 27.78 -5.04 -12.71
CA ASP A 516 27.90 -4.22 -11.50
C ASP A 516 27.84 -5.14 -10.28
N ILE A 517 29.01 -5.57 -9.84
CA ILE A 517 29.18 -6.58 -8.79
C ILE A 517 29.09 -5.92 -7.42
N ASN A 518 29.60 -4.70 -7.27
CA ASN A 518 29.55 -3.96 -6.01
C ASN A 518 28.25 -3.17 -5.80
N GLN A 519 27.35 -3.18 -6.79
CA GLN A 519 26.05 -2.52 -6.77
C GLN A 519 26.16 -1.02 -6.53
N ASP A 520 27.20 -0.37 -7.08
CA ASP A 520 27.38 1.08 -6.97
C ASP A 520 26.71 1.87 -8.11
N GLY A 521 25.99 1.16 -8.97
CA GLY A 521 25.24 1.69 -10.10
C GLY A 521 26.12 1.94 -11.32
N VAL A 522 27.39 1.55 -11.32
CA VAL A 522 28.33 1.76 -12.42
C VAL A 522 29.20 0.51 -12.63
N VAL A 523 29.18 -0.07 -13.82
CA VAL A 523 30.12 -1.14 -14.16
C VAL A 523 31.51 -0.55 -14.42
N ASP A 524 32.42 -0.68 -13.46
CA ASP A 524 33.76 -0.10 -13.55
C ASP A 524 34.91 -1.02 -13.08
N ILE A 525 36.05 -0.39 -12.78
CA ILE A 525 37.27 -1.11 -12.38
C ILE A 525 37.14 -1.76 -11.00
N ALA A 526 36.23 -1.31 -10.15
CA ALA A 526 35.89 -1.91 -8.88
C ALA A 526 35.29 -3.30 -9.10
N ASP A 527 34.34 -3.46 -10.02
CA ASP A 527 33.72 -4.74 -10.37
C ASP A 527 34.73 -5.70 -10.98
N LEU A 528 35.56 -5.20 -11.88
CA LEU A 528 36.67 -5.98 -12.42
C LEU A 528 37.62 -6.44 -11.31
N GLY A 529 37.83 -5.59 -10.31
CA GLY A 529 38.58 -5.90 -9.10
C GLY A 529 37.97 -7.04 -8.30
N LEU A 530 36.64 -7.11 -8.23
CA LEU A 530 35.88 -8.16 -7.54
C LEU A 530 35.95 -9.50 -8.28
N ILE A 531 35.81 -9.52 -9.61
CA ILE A 531 36.09 -10.71 -10.44
C ILE A 531 37.53 -11.18 -10.23
N GLY A 532 38.49 -10.27 -10.32
CA GLY A 532 39.90 -10.57 -10.13
C GLY A 532 40.22 -11.11 -8.74
N GLY A 533 39.53 -10.61 -7.71
CA GLY A 533 39.67 -11.02 -6.32
C GLY A 533 39.14 -12.42 -6.03
N ARG A 534 38.20 -12.91 -6.84
CA ARG A 534 37.52 -14.20 -6.67
C ARG A 534 37.81 -15.22 -7.77
N TRP A 535 38.77 -14.93 -8.65
CA TRP A 535 39.08 -15.78 -9.80
C TRP A 535 39.33 -17.25 -9.41
N GLY A 536 38.57 -18.16 -10.02
CA GLY A 536 38.65 -19.60 -9.82
C GLY A 536 38.02 -20.11 -8.52
N THR A 537 37.26 -19.28 -7.81
CA THR A 537 36.38 -19.68 -6.69
C THR A 537 34.97 -19.96 -7.19
N ASP A 538 34.08 -20.44 -6.31
CA ASP A 538 32.66 -20.64 -6.60
C ASP A 538 31.85 -19.34 -6.65
N GLY A 539 32.47 -18.19 -6.38
CA GLY A 539 31.89 -16.86 -6.58
C GLY A 539 30.83 -16.46 -5.56
N MET A 540 30.16 -17.43 -4.92
CA MET A 540 29.13 -17.23 -3.91
C MET A 540 29.67 -16.43 -2.73
N GLY A 541 29.07 -15.26 -2.49
CA GLY A 541 29.32 -14.52 -1.26
C GLY A 541 28.66 -15.17 -0.04
N ASP A 542 29.14 -14.83 1.15
CA ASP A 542 28.46 -15.10 2.42
C ASP A 542 27.11 -14.37 2.43
N PRO A 543 25.97 -15.08 2.46
CA PRO A 543 24.65 -14.45 2.49
C PRO A 543 24.38 -13.65 3.77
N ASN A 544 25.31 -13.62 4.75
CA ASN A 544 25.22 -12.82 5.98
C ASN A 544 26.19 -11.64 6.01
N ASP A 545 27.00 -11.44 4.97
CA ASP A 545 27.89 -10.28 4.84
C ASP A 545 27.38 -9.41 3.67
N PRO A 546 26.79 -8.23 3.94
CA PRO A 546 26.21 -7.36 2.91
C PRO A 546 27.26 -6.78 1.95
N PHE A 547 28.56 -6.98 2.23
CA PHE A 547 29.66 -6.59 1.34
C PHE A 547 30.30 -7.79 0.62
N ASP A 548 29.71 -8.97 0.75
CA ASP A 548 30.17 -10.21 0.13
C ASP A 548 29.36 -10.52 -1.14
N PHE A 549 29.79 -9.93 -2.24
CA PHE A 549 29.12 -9.96 -3.53
C PHE A 549 29.34 -11.29 -4.29
N ASN A 550 28.34 -11.72 -5.06
CA ASN A 550 28.47 -12.88 -5.95
C ASN A 550 29.26 -12.52 -7.22
N ALA A 551 30.44 -13.12 -7.40
CA ALA A 551 31.28 -12.92 -8.59
C ALA A 551 31.13 -14.00 -9.66
N ASP A 552 30.34 -15.05 -9.41
CA ASP A 552 29.94 -16.04 -10.44
C ASP A 552 28.66 -15.55 -11.09
N LEU A 553 28.83 -14.71 -12.11
CA LEU A 553 27.77 -13.96 -12.77
C LEU A 553 26.95 -14.83 -13.72
N ASN A 554 27.54 -15.89 -14.27
CA ASN A 554 26.86 -16.82 -15.16
C ASN A 554 26.32 -18.09 -14.46
N GLY A 555 26.67 -18.28 -13.18
CA GLY A 555 26.13 -19.32 -12.30
C GLY A 555 26.64 -20.73 -12.63
N ASP A 556 27.82 -20.86 -13.25
CA ASP A 556 28.39 -22.17 -13.60
C ASP A 556 29.15 -22.83 -12.45
N GLY A 557 29.30 -22.13 -11.32
CA GLY A 557 29.98 -22.54 -10.12
C GLY A 557 31.46 -22.19 -10.10
N THR A 558 31.94 -21.34 -11.03
CA THR A 558 33.32 -20.88 -11.08
C THR A 558 33.46 -19.47 -11.62
N VAL A 559 34.06 -18.56 -10.85
CA VAL A 559 34.45 -17.22 -11.35
C VAL A 559 35.57 -17.37 -12.36
N ASP A 560 35.29 -17.11 -13.63
CA ASP A 560 36.26 -17.23 -14.70
C ASP A 560 36.17 -16.14 -15.78
N VAL A 561 36.68 -16.45 -16.97
CA VAL A 561 36.70 -15.51 -18.09
C VAL A 561 35.31 -15.21 -18.66
N ALA A 562 34.34 -16.09 -18.44
CA ALA A 562 32.95 -15.86 -18.81
C ALA A 562 32.33 -14.76 -17.94
N ASP A 563 32.56 -14.77 -16.63
CA ASP A 563 32.09 -13.73 -15.71
C ASP A 563 32.80 -12.39 -15.97
N LEU A 564 34.10 -12.44 -16.23
CA LEU A 564 34.84 -11.28 -16.73
C LEU A 564 34.27 -10.75 -18.05
N GLY A 565 33.78 -11.65 -18.91
CA GLY A 565 33.15 -11.31 -20.17
C GLY A 565 31.84 -10.55 -19.96
N ILE A 566 31.13 -10.80 -18.86
CA ILE A 566 29.90 -10.09 -18.49
C ILE A 566 30.22 -8.68 -18.00
N VAL A 567 31.13 -8.53 -17.02
CA VAL A 567 31.63 -7.20 -16.59
C VAL A 567 32.19 -6.39 -17.77
N GLY A 568 32.96 -7.05 -18.64
CA GLY A 568 33.52 -6.40 -19.83
C GLY A 568 32.47 -6.06 -20.89
N GLY A 569 31.35 -6.78 -20.94
CA GLY A 569 30.23 -6.54 -21.85
C GLY A 569 29.41 -5.31 -21.45
N GLU A 570 29.37 -5.02 -20.15
CA GLU A 570 28.62 -3.90 -19.57
C GLU A 570 29.53 -2.75 -19.13
N TRP A 571 30.82 -2.79 -19.47
CA TRP A 571 31.81 -1.82 -19.03
C TRP A 571 31.42 -0.35 -19.30
N GLY A 572 31.32 0.43 -18.23
CA GLY A 572 30.96 1.85 -18.26
C GLY A 572 29.47 2.12 -18.46
N GLN A 573 28.62 1.08 -18.38
CA GLN A 573 27.18 1.26 -18.20
C GLN A 573 26.90 1.74 -16.78
N THR A 574 25.82 2.50 -16.63
CA THR A 574 25.28 2.94 -15.35
C THR A 574 23.82 2.54 -15.30
N SER A 575 23.32 2.03 -14.17
CA SER A 575 21.88 1.95 -13.93
C SER A 575 21.35 3.38 -13.88
N GLY A 576 20.16 3.62 -14.43
CA GLY A 576 19.67 4.97 -14.72
C GLY A 576 19.51 5.82 -13.47
N GLY A 577 20.35 6.84 -13.32
CA GLY A 577 20.21 7.91 -12.33
C GLY A 577 21.29 8.98 -12.56
N PRO A 578 21.00 10.29 -12.45
CA PRO A 578 21.92 11.32 -12.90
C PRO A 578 23.20 11.27 -12.07
N SER A 579 24.35 11.16 -12.76
CA SER A 579 25.66 11.44 -12.20
C SER A 579 25.58 12.78 -11.43
N LEU A 580 25.57 12.72 -10.10
CA LEU A 580 25.81 13.88 -9.26
C LEU A 580 27.20 14.42 -9.61
N THR A 581 27.25 15.43 -10.47
CA THR A 581 28.48 16.20 -10.69
C THR A 581 28.77 16.96 -9.41
N SER A 582 29.54 16.33 -8.53
CA SER A 582 29.95 16.88 -7.25
C SER A 582 30.71 18.21 -7.43
N ALA A 583 30.13 19.29 -6.94
CA ALA A 583 30.89 20.47 -6.53
C ALA A 583 31.54 20.15 -5.17
N PRO A 584 32.86 20.40 -4.97
CA PRO A 584 33.56 19.87 -3.83
C PRO A 584 33.30 20.71 -2.56
N ALA A 585 32.57 20.16 -1.60
CA ALA A 585 32.56 20.63 -0.22
C ALA A 585 33.55 19.78 0.61
N THR A 586 34.59 20.43 1.13
CA THR A 586 35.62 19.78 1.95
C THR A 586 35.19 19.66 3.42
N ILE A 587 35.07 18.44 3.95
CA ILE A 587 35.03 18.16 5.40
C ILE A 587 36.08 17.06 5.74
N PRO A 588 36.84 17.16 6.85
CA PRO A 588 38.02 16.32 7.11
C PRO A 588 37.73 15.03 7.88
N ALA A 589 38.38 13.92 7.48
CA ALA A 589 38.23 12.57 8.04
C ALA A 589 38.71 12.40 9.51
N PRO A 590 38.04 11.55 10.32
CA PRO A 590 38.60 10.99 11.55
C PRO A 590 39.44 9.72 11.31
N ARG A 591 40.40 9.48 12.20
CA ARG A 591 41.44 8.42 12.15
C ARG A 591 40.93 7.01 12.50
N PRO A 592 41.50 5.93 11.90
CA PRO A 592 41.21 4.55 12.29
C PRO A 592 42.13 4.02 13.40
N SER A 593 41.67 2.98 14.10
CA SER A 593 42.45 2.12 15.02
C SER A 593 41.97 0.66 14.88
N PRO A 594 42.81 -0.36 15.17
CA PRO A 594 43.03 -1.47 14.25
C PRO A 594 42.48 -2.84 14.65
N LEU A 595 42.30 -3.64 13.59
CA LEU A 595 41.93 -5.05 13.42
C LEU A 595 42.54 -6.08 14.39
N ALA A 596 41.77 -7.13 14.68
CA ALA A 596 42.23 -8.41 15.19
C ALA A 596 41.78 -9.57 14.25
N SER A 597 42.73 -10.41 13.84
CA SER A 597 42.56 -11.51 12.88
C SER A 597 42.03 -12.83 13.50
N PRO A 598 41.46 -13.75 12.69
CA PRO A 598 40.72 -14.94 13.14
C PRO A 598 41.52 -16.26 13.11
N CYS A 599 40.99 -17.29 13.77
CA CYS A 599 41.49 -18.67 13.76
C CYS A 599 40.53 -19.62 13.03
N SER A 600 41.08 -20.54 12.23
CA SER A 600 40.42 -21.44 11.29
C SER A 600 40.25 -22.88 11.79
N GLY A 601 39.31 -23.64 11.17
CA GLY A 601 39.20 -25.10 11.29
C GLY A 601 38.01 -25.71 10.49
N PRO A 602 38.20 -26.68 9.55
CA PRO A 602 37.24 -27.03 8.49
C PRO A 602 36.49 -28.37 8.68
N TRP A 603 35.34 -28.55 8.00
CA TRP A 603 34.73 -29.87 7.67
C TRP A 603 34.05 -29.87 6.27
N PRO A 604 33.88 -31.04 5.61
CA PRO A 604 33.86 -31.18 4.16
C PRO A 604 32.49 -31.42 3.47
N HIS A 605 32.52 -31.15 2.15
CA HIS A 605 31.58 -31.31 1.02
C HIS A 605 30.65 -32.55 0.94
N ALA A 606 29.52 -32.38 0.22
CA ALA A 606 29.20 -33.14 -1.01
C ALA A 606 27.91 -32.65 -1.75
N ASP A 607 28.07 -32.25 -3.03
CA ASP A 607 27.37 -32.60 -4.29
C ASP A 607 25.86 -32.97 -4.31
N ALA A 608 25.04 -32.76 -5.36
CA ALA A 608 25.02 -32.01 -6.63
C ALA A 608 23.73 -32.44 -7.41
N ALA A 609 23.32 -31.63 -8.42
CA ALA A 609 22.68 -32.01 -9.70
C ALA A 609 21.20 -31.59 -10.03
N ARG A 610 21.07 -30.39 -10.63
CA ARG A 610 20.58 -30.00 -12.00
C ARG A 610 19.39 -30.72 -12.70
N ASN A 611 18.39 -29.97 -13.18
CA ASN A 611 18.22 -29.53 -14.61
C ASN A 611 16.89 -28.77 -14.94
N SER A 612 17.05 -27.59 -15.58
CA SER A 612 16.37 -27.04 -16.81
C SER A 612 15.01 -26.30 -16.77
N THR A 613 14.96 -25.22 -17.58
CA THR A 613 13.93 -24.15 -17.81
C THR A 613 13.67 -23.25 -16.59
N SER A 614 14.33 -22.09 -16.54
CA SER A 614 14.30 -21.20 -15.38
C SER A 614 13.20 -20.15 -15.52
N VAL A 615 11.96 -20.51 -15.19
CA VAL A 615 11.20 -19.54 -14.38
C VAL A 615 11.96 -19.54 -13.07
N ILE A 616 12.60 -18.42 -12.71
CA ILE A 616 13.23 -18.32 -11.39
C ILE A 616 12.09 -18.27 -10.38
N LEU A 617 11.68 -19.45 -9.95
CA LEU A 617 10.73 -19.67 -8.87
C LEU A 617 11.51 -19.55 -7.57
N THR A 618 11.77 -18.32 -7.15
CA THR A 618 12.29 -18.09 -5.80
C THR A 618 11.12 -18.32 -4.84
N ARG A 619 11.19 -19.40 -4.05
CA ARG A 619 10.32 -19.55 -2.89
C ARG A 619 10.85 -18.62 -1.80
N ILE A 620 10.30 -17.42 -1.73
CA ILE A 620 10.74 -16.39 -0.78
C ILE A 620 10.12 -16.65 0.61
N ALA A 621 9.02 -17.40 0.70
CA ALA A 621 8.46 -17.93 1.94
C ALA A 621 7.59 -19.18 1.68
N ASP A 622 7.17 -19.89 2.72
CA ASP A 622 6.14 -20.95 2.63
C ASP A 622 4.75 -20.43 2.16
N PHE A 623 4.63 -19.13 1.84
CA PHE A 623 3.35 -18.45 1.58
C PHE A 623 3.21 -17.72 0.24
N VAL A 624 4.32 -17.36 -0.42
CA VAL A 624 4.32 -16.65 -1.72
C VAL A 624 5.34 -17.24 -2.67
N GLN A 625 4.96 -17.31 -3.95
CA GLN A 625 5.83 -17.69 -5.05
C GLN A 625 5.93 -16.53 -6.04
N VAL A 626 7.16 -16.13 -6.36
CA VAL A 626 7.44 -15.04 -7.30
C VAL A 626 7.86 -15.63 -8.65
N SER A 627 7.31 -15.10 -9.72
CA SER A 627 7.68 -15.44 -11.09
C SER A 627 8.14 -14.16 -11.82
N LEU A 628 9.41 -14.15 -12.24
CA LEU A 628 9.98 -13.06 -13.02
C LEU A 628 9.95 -13.44 -14.51
N LYS A 629 9.48 -12.52 -15.35
CA LYS A 629 9.58 -12.67 -16.79
C LYS A 629 10.91 -12.04 -17.24
N VAL A 630 11.93 -12.87 -17.42
CA VAL A 630 13.19 -12.40 -18.01
C VAL A 630 12.92 -12.08 -19.47
N GLY A 631 13.08 -10.81 -19.85
CA GLY A 631 12.98 -10.38 -21.25
C GLY A 631 13.88 -11.23 -22.14
N ASP A 632 13.42 -11.53 -23.35
CA ASP A 632 14.24 -12.18 -24.35
C ASP A 632 15.49 -11.30 -24.58
N SER A 633 16.64 -11.74 -24.08
CA SER A 633 17.95 -11.13 -24.34
C SER A 633 18.11 -10.91 -25.84
N VAL A 634 18.32 -9.66 -26.26
CA VAL A 634 18.54 -9.30 -27.68
C VAL A 634 19.87 -9.84 -28.18
#